data_AF-A0A1F9PLJ5-F1
#
_entry.id   AF-A0A1F9PLJ5-F1
#
_cell.length_a   1.000
_cell.length_b   1.000
_cell.length_c   1.000
_cell.angle_alpha   90.00
_cell.angle_beta   90.00
_cell.angle_gamma   90.00
#
_symmetry.space_group_name_H-M   'P 1'
#
loop_
_entity.id
_entity.type
_entity.pdbx_description
1 polymer ?
#
loop_
_entity_poly.entity_id
_entity_poly.type
_entity_poly.pdbx_seq_one_letter_code
_entity_poly.pdbx_strand_id
1 'polypeptide(L)' 'MSEDANSPWICHVCDARSTLGEGQACAVCFKITCPAHLQVRSVYNVESRLYELQPICLFCATPGLH' A
#
# COMPACT_ATOMS: atom_id res chain seq x y z
N MET A 1 3.63 23.74 -21.77
CA MET A 1 2.85 22.49 -21.68
C MET A 1 3.44 21.74 -20.51
N SER A 2 2.67 21.49 -19.46
CA SER A 2 3.19 20.83 -18.26
C SER A 2 3.50 19.38 -18.60
N GLU A 3 4.77 19.03 -18.68
CA GLU A 3 5.20 17.64 -18.61
C GLU A 3 4.88 17.15 -17.20
N ASP A 4 3.66 16.63 -17.01
CA ASP A 4 3.30 15.82 -15.86
C ASP A 4 4.23 14.59 -15.88
N ALA A 5 5.42 14.77 -15.32
CA ALA A 5 6.37 13.71 -15.05
C ALA A 5 5.71 12.80 -14.02
N ASN A 6 4.86 11.91 -14.52
CA ASN A 6 4.18 10.92 -13.72
C ASN A 6 5.26 9.99 -13.20
N SER A 7 5.79 10.33 -12.03
CA SER A 7 6.93 9.65 -11.44
C SER A 7 6.50 8.21 -11.24
N PRO A 8 7.15 7.25 -11.92
CA PRO A 8 6.70 5.86 -11.88
C PRO A 8 6.75 5.39 -10.44
N TRP A 9 5.62 4.90 -9.94
CA TRP A 9 5.62 4.21 -8.67
C TRP A 9 6.08 2.77 -8.88
N ILE A 10 6.72 2.22 -7.85
CA ILE A 10 7.24 0.86 -7.85
C ILE A 10 6.63 0.13 -6.66
N CYS A 11 6.00 -1.01 -6.92
CA CYS A 11 5.49 -1.86 -5.86
C CYS A 11 6.65 -2.50 -5.11
N HIS A 12 6.73 -2.29 -3.80
CA HIS A 12 7.80 -2.88 -2.99
C HIS A 12 7.69 -4.41 -2.78
N VAL A 13 6.59 -5.03 -3.20
CA VAL A 13 6.32 -6.47 -3.03
C VAL A 13 6.75 -7.27 -4.26
N CYS A 14 6.47 -6.77 -5.46
CA CYS A 14 6.75 -7.45 -6.72
C CYS A 14 7.59 -6.63 -7.71
N ASP A 15 8.06 -5.45 -7.32
CA ASP A 15 8.82 -4.51 -8.15
C ASP A 15 8.11 -4.05 -9.44
N ALA A 16 6.80 -4.28 -9.54
CA ALA A 16 6.00 -3.78 -10.65
C ALA A 16 6.06 -2.25 -10.69
N ARG A 17 6.44 -1.72 -11.85
CA ARG A 17 6.55 -0.28 -12.10
C ARG A 17 5.39 0.16 -12.96
N SER A 18 4.72 1.23 -12.57
CA SER A 18 3.66 1.82 -13.39
C SER A 18 3.72 3.33 -13.31
N THR A 19 3.51 3.96 -14.46
CA THR A 19 3.20 5.39 -14.59
C THR A 19 1.69 5.61 -14.79
N LEU A 20 0.90 4.54 -14.74
CA LEU A 20 -0.56 4.58 -14.87
C LEU A 20 -1.21 4.21 -13.54
N GLY A 21 -2.14 5.05 -13.09
CA GLY A 21 -2.83 4.91 -11.80
C GLY A 21 -1.99 5.33 -10.60
N GLU A 22 -2.58 5.27 -9.41
CA GLU A 22 -1.95 5.67 -8.15
C GLU A 22 -1.51 4.43 -7.37
N GLY A 23 -0.20 4.31 -7.10
CA GLY A 23 0.31 3.36 -6.13
C GLY A 23 -0.09 3.80 -4.72
N GLN A 24 -0.61 2.89 -3.90
CA GLN A 24 -1.02 3.24 -2.53
C GLN A 24 0.05 2.82 -1.52
N ALA A 25 0.22 3.62 -0.46
CA ALA A 25 1.13 3.31 0.62
C ALA A 25 0.50 2.35 1.64
N CYS A 26 1.29 1.39 2.13
CA CYS A 26 0.92 0.57 3.27
C CYS A 26 0.85 1.42 4.55
N ALA A 27 -0.22 1.30 5.33
CA ALA A 27 -0.40 1.98 6.61
C ALA A 27 0.59 1.53 7.71
N VAL A 28 1.26 0.38 7.52
CA VAL A 28 2.20 -0.20 8.49
C VAL A 28 3.66 0.11 8.15
N CYS A 29 4.08 -0.19 6.92
CA CYS A 29 5.48 -0.03 6.51
C CYS A 29 5.73 1.22 5.65
N PHE A 30 4.69 1.98 5.32
CA PHE A 30 4.74 3.21 4.53
C PHE A 30 5.37 3.06 3.13
N LYS A 31 5.51 1.84 2.63
CA LYS A 31 6.03 1.56 1.28
C LYS A 31 4.90 1.52 0.24
N ILE A 32 5.20 1.97 -0.97
CA ILE A 32 4.26 1.96 -2.10
C ILE A 32 4.03 0.53 -2.60
N THR A 33 2.76 0.20 -2.80
CA THR A 33 2.31 -1.14 -3.18
C THR A 33 1.29 -1.03 -4.31
N CYS A 34 1.32 -1.99 -5.25
CA CYS A 34 0.29 -2.07 -6.27
C CYS A 34 -1.04 -2.56 -5.67
N PRO A 35 -2.19 -2.27 -6.29
CA PRO A 35 -3.50 -2.70 -5.82
C PRO A 35 -3.63 -4.22 -5.64
N ALA A 36 -2.89 -5.01 -6.41
CA ALA A 36 -2.89 -6.47 -6.30
C ALA A 36 -2.22 -6.99 -5.01
N HIS A 37 -1.23 -6.27 -4.48
CA HIS A 37 -0.50 -6.64 -3.27
C HIS A 37 -0.88 -5.78 -2.06
N LEU A 38 -1.87 -4.91 -2.21
CA LEU A 38 -2.44 -4.11 -1.14
C LEU A 38 -3.76 -4.73 -0.69
N GLN A 39 -3.88 -5.06 0.58
CA GLN A 39 -5.09 -5.61 1.17
C GLN A 39 -5.69 -4.60 2.14
N VAL A 40 -6.99 -4.33 2.01
CA VAL A 40 -7.71 -3.54 3.00
C VAL A 40 -8.08 -4.45 4.17
N ARG A 41 -7.61 -4.13 5.38
CA ARG A 41 -7.93 -4.88 6.60
C ARG A 41 -8.53 -3.98 7.66
N SER A 42 -9.42 -4.55 8.47
CA SER A 42 -9.91 -3.89 9.68
C SER A 42 -8.83 -3.95 10.76
N VAL A 43 -8.29 -2.80 11.10
CA VAL A 43 -7.34 -2.62 12.21
C VAL A 43 -8.08 -1.89 13.32
N TYR A 44 -7.93 -2.37 14.55
CA TYR A 44 -8.46 -1.67 15.71
C TYR A 44 -7.61 -0.41 15.98
N ASN A 45 -8.19 0.76 15.78
CA ASN A 45 -7.57 2.02 16.15
C ASN A 45 -7.78 2.27 17.65
N VAL A 46 -6.68 2.34 18.39
CA VAL A 46 -6.68 2.53 19.85
C VAL A 46 -7.16 3.93 20.25
N GLU A 47 -6.89 4.94 19.43
CA GLU A 47 -7.28 6.34 19.68
C GLU A 47 -8.78 6.52 19.51
N SER A 48 -9.33 6.03 18.40
CA SER A 48 -10.77 6.15 18.12
C SER A 48 -11.61 5.05 18.80
N ARG A 49 -10.97 3.98 19.30
CA ARG A 49 -11.61 2.75 19.82
C ARG A 49 -12.55 2.08 18.82
N LEU A 50 -12.26 2.24 17.52
CA LEU A 50 -13.07 1.73 16.42
C LEU A 50 -12.20 0.88 15.50
N TYR A 51 -12.84 -0.04 14.79
CA TYR A 51 -12.19 -0.76 13.70
C TYR A 51 -12.20 0.11 12.45
N GLU A 52 -11.03 0.43 11.95
CA GLU A 52 -10.84 1.21 10.73
C GLU A 52 -10.26 0.34 9.62
N LEU A 53 -10.71 0.61 8.39
CA LEU A 53 -10.19 -0.06 7.21
C LEU A 53 -8.88 0.61 6.80
N GLN A 54 -7.77 -0.11 6.97
CA GLN A 54 -6.45 0.38 6.60
C GLN A 54 -5.86 -0.42 5.43
N PRO A 55 -5.23 0.24 4.45
CA PRO A 55 -4.52 -0.42 3.38
C PRO A 55 -3.19 -0.99 3.90
N ILE A 56 -3.03 -2.31 3.86
CA ILE A 56 -1.85 -3.02 4.36
C ILE A 56 -1.27 -3.86 3.23
N CYS A 57 0.04 -3.77 3.00
CA CYS A 57 0.70 -4.59 1.99
C CYS A 57 0.72 -6.08 2.40
N LEU A 58 0.84 -6.97 1.42
CA LEU A 58 0.82 -8.42 1.62
C LEU A 58 1.82 -8.89 2.68
N PHE A 59 3.04 -8.33 2.70
CA PHE A 59 4.05 -8.68 3.70
C PHE A 59 3.64 -8.31 5.13
N CYS A 60 3.02 -7.14 5.33
CA CYS A 60 2.52 -6.74 6.64
C CYS A 60 1.22 -7.48 7.02
N ALA A 61 0.44 -7.92 6.03
CA ALA A 61 -0.82 -8.64 6.23
C ALA A 61 -0.62 -10.13 6.58
N THR A 62 0.54 -10.72 6.23
CA THR A 62 0.86 -12.13 6.49
C THR A 62 2.14 -12.27 7.31
N PRO A 63 2.07 -12.08 8.65
CA PRO A 63 3.20 -12.36 9.53
C PRO A 63 3.40 -13.89 9.62
N GLY A 64 4.26 -14.44 8.78
CA GLY A 64 4.55 -15.89 8.79
C GLY A 64 5.13 -16.49 7.51
N LEU A 65 5.23 -15.76 6.40
CA LEU A 65 6.06 -16.17 5.26
C LEU A 65 7.45 -15.52 5.38
N HIS A 66 8.35 -16.21 6.07
CA HIS A 66 9.79 -15.94 6.10
C HIS A 66 10.49 -17.18 5.57
#